data_AF-A0A1H6L0C5-F1
#
_entry.id   AF-A0A1H6L0C5-F1
#
_cell.length_a   1.000
_cell.length_b   1.000
_cell.length_c   1.000
_cell.angle_alpha   90.00
_cell.angle_beta   90.00
_cell.angle_gamma   90.00
#
_symmetry.space_group_name_H-M   'P 1'
#
loop_
_entity.id
_entity.type
_entity.pdbx_description
1 polymer ?
#
loop_
_entity_poly.entity_id
_entity_poly.type
_entity_poly.pdbx_seq_one_letter_code
_entity_poly.pdbx_strand_id
1 'polypeptide(L)'
;MRYISLLLMLFLLSCSNDNNKWYQGQWRVTDAKFPGISAMGMDDAKAWFGTKATYTDTKVSFADEVCDKPQFTLTTLAEDEFYSLYRARFVQLSIVGDATEVLTVGCPSDWLAPGAVLIKAENNTAYTLWDGVFFKLDKL
;
A
#
# COMPACT_ATOMS: atom_id res chain seq x y z
N MET A 1 60.62 -13.27 10.77
CA MET A 1 59.60 -12.64 11.63
C MET A 1 58.70 -11.83 10.70
N ARG A 2 57.48 -12.28 10.36
CA ARG A 2 56.19 -11.89 11.00
C ARG A 2 56.17 -10.35 11.21
N TYR A 3 55.35 -9.52 10.55
CA TYR A 3 53.91 -9.54 10.27
C TYR A 3 53.62 -8.53 9.13
N ILE A 4 52.95 -8.87 8.02
CA ILE A 4 51.51 -8.66 7.74
C ILE A 4 50.83 -7.62 8.66
N SER A 5 50.66 -6.39 8.18
CA SER A 5 49.66 -5.42 8.68
C SER A 5 48.98 -4.79 7.47
N LEU A 6 48.04 -5.52 6.86
CA LEU A 6 46.59 -5.39 7.05
C LEU A 6 46.05 -4.02 6.60
N LEU A 7 45.52 -4.01 5.36
CA LEU A 7 44.62 -3.00 4.82
C LEU A 7 43.50 -2.71 5.83
N LEU A 8 43.40 -1.48 6.32
CA LEU A 8 42.21 -0.99 6.99
C LEU A 8 41.27 -0.37 5.94
N MET A 9 40.57 -1.23 5.18
CA MET A 9 39.39 -0.80 4.43
C MET A 9 38.29 -0.49 5.45
N LEU A 10 38.17 0.79 5.81
CA LEU A 10 36.98 1.33 6.46
C LEU A 10 35.83 1.29 5.45
N PHE A 11 35.15 0.15 5.35
CA PHE A 11 33.81 0.09 4.79
C PHE A 11 32.90 0.93 5.69
N LEU A 12 32.60 2.15 5.25
CA LEU A 12 31.48 2.91 5.76
C LEU A 12 30.22 2.12 5.41
N LEU A 13 29.78 1.27 6.34
CA LEU A 13 28.42 0.78 6.40
C LEU A 13 27.54 2.00 6.68
N SER A 14 27.25 2.77 5.63
CA SER A 14 26.05 3.58 5.60
C SER A 14 24.90 2.59 5.63
N CYS A 15 24.44 2.20 6.82
CA CYS A 15 23.07 1.78 6.99
C CYS A 15 22.22 2.95 6.51
N SER A 16 21.78 2.90 5.25
CA SER A 16 20.61 3.66 4.85
C SER A 16 19.54 3.23 5.82
N ASN A 17 19.17 4.15 6.72
CA ASN A 17 18.06 3.97 7.61
C ASN A 17 16.81 4.02 6.72
N ASP A 18 16.52 2.91 6.04
CA ASP A 18 15.23 2.72 5.40
C ASP A 18 14.23 2.72 6.54
N ASN A 19 13.66 3.90 6.80
CA ASN A 19 12.38 4.00 7.47
C ASN A 19 11.46 3.07 6.69
N ASN A 20 11.23 1.88 7.24
CA ASN A 20 10.50 0.80 6.60
C ASN A 20 9.08 1.32 6.30
N LYS A 21 8.89 1.82 5.07
CA LYS A 21 7.64 2.43 4.67
C LYS A 21 6.58 1.35 4.74
N TRP A 22 5.52 1.57 5.52
CA TRP A 22 4.58 0.51 5.88
C TRP A 22 4.00 -0.20 4.64
N TYR A 23 3.85 0.53 3.54
CA TYR A 23 3.26 0.07 2.27
C TYR A 23 4.22 -0.74 1.39
N GLN A 24 5.54 -0.67 1.60
CA GLN A 24 6.51 -1.40 0.78
C GLN A 24 6.40 -2.91 0.98
N GLY A 25 6.70 -3.67 -0.08
CA GLY A 25 6.68 -5.12 -0.08
C GLY A 25 5.56 -5.71 -0.91
N GLN A 26 5.26 -6.99 -0.65
CA GLN A 26 4.22 -7.73 -1.36
C GLN A 26 2.95 -7.84 -0.52
N TRP A 27 1.82 -7.74 -1.19
CA TRP A 27 0.49 -7.80 -0.61
C TRP A 27 -0.38 -8.75 -1.41
N ARG A 28 -1.42 -9.27 -0.78
CA ARG A 28 -2.42 -10.12 -1.42
C ARG A 28 -3.82 -9.67 -1.05
N VAL A 29 -4.71 -9.64 -2.03
CA VAL A 29 -6.14 -9.44 -1.79
C VAL A 29 -6.72 -10.64 -1.06
N THR A 30 -7.31 -10.42 0.11
CA THR A 30 -7.85 -11.50 0.96
C THR A 30 -9.34 -11.38 1.25
N ASP A 31 -9.92 -10.20 1.12
CA ASP A 31 -11.33 -9.93 1.39
C ASP A 31 -11.80 -8.67 0.64
N ALA A 32 -13.10 -8.39 0.66
CA ALA A 32 -13.71 -7.18 0.11
C ALA A 32 -14.79 -6.61 1.05
N LYS A 33 -14.83 -5.28 1.18
CA LYS A 33 -15.84 -4.54 1.94
C LYS A 33 -16.60 -3.55 1.04
N PHE A 34 -17.88 -3.38 1.36
CA PHE A 34 -18.84 -2.59 0.59
C PHE A 34 -19.55 -1.58 1.51
N PRO A 35 -18.84 -0.61 2.11
CA PRO A 35 -19.43 0.36 3.04
C PRO A 35 -20.39 1.36 2.36
N GLY A 36 -20.33 1.49 1.02
CA GLY A 36 -21.16 2.37 0.22
C GLY A 36 -21.60 1.71 -1.09
N ILE A 37 -21.95 2.54 -2.09
CA ILE A 37 -22.34 2.07 -3.43
C ILE A 37 -21.10 1.61 -4.18
N SER A 38 -21.15 0.40 -4.73
CA SER A 38 -20.10 -0.19 -5.58
C SER A 38 -20.66 -0.55 -6.95
N ALA A 39 -19.79 -0.57 -7.96
CA ALA A 39 -20.17 -1.08 -9.29
C ALA A 39 -20.13 -2.63 -9.35
N MET A 40 -19.43 -3.26 -8.39
CA MET A 40 -19.27 -4.71 -8.29
C MET A 40 -20.00 -5.27 -7.07
N GLY A 41 -20.51 -6.49 -7.19
CA GLY A 41 -20.99 -7.29 -6.05
C GLY A 41 -19.87 -8.14 -5.43
N MET A 42 -20.20 -8.87 -4.35
CA MET A 42 -19.26 -9.80 -3.72
C MET A 42 -18.81 -10.92 -4.67
N ASP A 43 -19.69 -11.43 -5.53
CA ASP A 43 -19.32 -12.52 -6.45
C ASP A 43 -18.32 -12.07 -7.52
N ASP A 44 -18.43 -10.84 -8.03
CA ASP A 44 -17.43 -10.24 -8.91
C ASP A 44 -16.12 -9.95 -8.16
N ALA A 45 -16.23 -9.41 -6.94
CA ALA A 45 -15.08 -9.07 -6.09
C ALA A 45 -14.22 -10.30 -5.74
N LYS A 46 -14.83 -11.49 -5.57
CA LYS A 46 -14.09 -12.73 -5.30
C LYS A 46 -13.08 -13.07 -6.42
N ALA A 47 -13.32 -12.64 -7.66
CA ALA A 47 -12.36 -12.85 -8.75
C ALA A 47 -11.01 -12.16 -8.50
N TRP A 48 -10.98 -11.15 -7.63
CA TRP A 48 -9.76 -10.44 -7.24
C TRP A 48 -9.02 -11.11 -6.08
N PHE A 49 -9.63 -12.08 -5.39
CA PHE A 49 -9.01 -12.70 -4.22
C PHE A 49 -7.78 -13.52 -4.63
N GLY A 50 -6.68 -13.35 -3.91
CA GLY A 50 -5.39 -13.94 -4.27
C GLY A 50 -4.53 -13.08 -5.19
N THR A 51 -5.09 -12.04 -5.81
CA THR A 51 -4.33 -11.06 -6.61
C THR A 51 -3.23 -10.44 -5.77
N LYS A 52 -2.03 -10.37 -6.35
CA LYS A 52 -0.86 -9.80 -5.70
C LYS A 52 -0.66 -8.35 -6.09
N ALA A 53 -0.18 -7.57 -5.14
CA ALA A 53 0.35 -6.24 -5.38
C ALA A 53 1.79 -6.17 -4.86
N THR A 54 2.63 -5.37 -5.51
CA THR A 54 4.00 -5.11 -5.09
C THR A 54 4.26 -3.62 -5.12
N TYR A 55 4.84 -3.10 -4.04
CA TYR A 55 5.24 -1.70 -3.93
C TYR A 55 6.72 -1.63 -3.56
N THR A 56 7.51 -1.01 -4.44
CA THR A 56 8.92 -0.65 -4.21
C THR A 56 9.09 0.83 -4.55
N ASP A 57 10.25 1.41 -4.21
CA ASP A 57 10.52 2.83 -4.54
C ASP A 57 10.57 3.12 -6.04
N THR A 58 10.78 2.08 -6.86
CA THR A 58 10.93 2.22 -8.32
C THR A 58 9.81 1.54 -9.09
N LYS A 59 8.91 0.80 -8.45
CA LYS A 59 7.86 0.08 -9.15
C LYS A 59 6.65 -0.17 -8.27
N VAL A 60 5.46 0.04 -8.85
CA VAL A 60 4.21 -0.49 -8.34
C VAL A 60 3.63 -1.46 -9.36
N SER A 61 3.12 -2.59 -8.91
CA SER A 61 2.33 -3.49 -9.75
C SER A 61 1.13 -4.03 -8.99
N PHE A 62 -0.02 -4.10 -9.64
CA PHE A 62 -1.24 -4.69 -9.11
C PHE A 62 -1.96 -5.45 -10.22
N ALA A 63 -2.16 -6.77 -10.06
CA ALA A 63 -2.60 -7.62 -11.17
C ALA A 63 -1.70 -7.43 -12.40
N ASP A 64 -2.28 -7.03 -13.54
CA ASP A 64 -1.58 -6.78 -14.80
C ASP A 64 -1.13 -5.32 -14.98
N GLU A 65 -1.49 -4.43 -14.05
CA GLU A 65 -1.12 -3.02 -14.08
C GLU A 65 0.27 -2.79 -13.48
N VAL A 66 1.09 -2.00 -14.17
CA VAL A 66 2.48 -1.72 -13.76
C VAL A 66 2.79 -0.23 -13.93
N CYS A 67 3.46 0.32 -12.93
CA CYS A 67 4.04 1.65 -12.96
C CYS A 67 5.52 1.61 -12.57
N ASP A 68 6.39 1.88 -13.53
CA ASP A 68 7.86 1.79 -13.38
C ASP A 68 8.53 3.06 -12.82
N LYS A 69 7.76 4.12 -12.57
CA LYS A 69 8.25 5.38 -11.99
C LYS A 69 7.21 5.99 -11.04
N PRO A 70 6.84 5.26 -9.97
CA PRO A 70 5.81 5.73 -9.06
C PRO A 70 6.29 6.96 -8.27
N GLN A 71 5.36 7.86 -8.01
CA GLN A 71 5.49 8.95 -7.05
C GLN A 71 4.54 8.67 -5.90
N PHE A 72 5.07 8.64 -4.68
CA PHE A 72 4.30 8.29 -3.50
C PHE A 72 3.97 9.54 -2.69
N THR A 73 2.68 9.75 -2.44
CA THR A 73 2.19 10.79 -1.52
C THR A 73 1.50 10.10 -0.36
N LEU A 74 1.94 10.42 0.86
CA LEU A 74 1.35 9.89 2.08
C LEU A 74 0.61 11.01 2.81
N THR A 75 -0.67 10.79 3.10
CA THR A 75 -1.54 11.75 3.78
C THR A 75 -2.10 11.09 5.03
N THR A 76 -2.15 11.81 6.14
CA THR A 76 -2.86 11.36 7.35
C THR A 76 -4.23 12.01 7.36
N LEU A 77 -5.29 11.22 7.54
CA LEU A 77 -6.68 11.69 7.55
C LEU A 77 -7.36 11.33 8.87
N ALA A 78 -8.08 12.27 9.46
CA ALA A 78 -9.03 12.00 10.52
C ALA A 78 -10.32 11.34 9.96
N GLU A 79 -11.16 10.79 10.83
CA GLU A 79 -12.34 10.02 10.40
C GLU A 79 -13.37 10.86 9.59
N ASP A 80 -13.55 12.12 9.92
CA ASP A 80 -14.47 13.03 9.22
C ASP A 80 -13.98 13.36 7.80
N GLU A 81 -12.70 13.67 7.63
CA GLU A 81 -12.05 13.85 6.34
C GLU A 81 -12.08 12.57 5.51
N PHE A 82 -11.77 11.43 6.13
CA PHE A 82 -11.84 10.12 5.51
C PHE A 82 -13.25 9.81 5.01
N TYR A 83 -14.28 10.04 5.84
CA TYR A 83 -15.67 9.86 5.44
C TYR A 83 -16.09 10.83 4.32
N SER A 84 -15.55 12.05 4.32
CA SER A 84 -15.81 13.02 3.26
C SER A 84 -15.31 12.55 1.90
N LEU A 85 -14.12 11.95 1.86
CA LEU A 85 -13.45 11.48 0.64
C LEU A 85 -13.95 10.10 0.18
N TYR A 86 -14.10 9.17 1.11
CA TYR A 86 -14.30 7.75 0.81
C TYR A 86 -15.73 7.26 1.09
N ARG A 87 -16.58 8.07 1.74
CA ARG A 87 -17.94 7.69 2.16
C ARG A 87 -18.00 6.40 2.99
N ALA A 88 -16.89 6.06 3.66
CA ALA A 88 -16.73 4.93 4.56
C ALA A 88 -16.29 5.42 5.94
N ARG A 89 -16.66 4.70 7.00
CA ARG A 89 -16.21 4.93 8.38
C ARG A 89 -15.06 3.99 8.72
N PHE A 90 -14.22 4.38 9.68
CA PHE A 90 -13.09 3.56 10.13
C PHE A 90 -13.55 2.18 10.62
N VAL A 91 -14.63 2.14 11.39
CA VAL A 91 -15.20 0.89 11.93
C VAL A 91 -15.61 -0.11 10.85
N GLN A 92 -16.03 0.35 9.66
CA GLN A 92 -16.44 -0.54 8.57
C GLN A 92 -15.24 -1.21 7.87
N LEU A 93 -14.04 -0.62 8.04
CA LEU A 93 -12.77 -1.08 7.48
C LEU A 93 -11.80 -1.56 8.56
N SER A 94 -12.27 -1.77 9.80
CA SER A 94 -11.43 -2.19 10.93
C SER A 94 -10.20 -1.29 11.16
N ILE A 95 -10.31 -0.01 10.83
CA ILE A 95 -9.25 0.97 11.10
C ILE A 95 -9.39 1.39 12.56
N VAL A 96 -8.29 1.35 13.32
CA VAL A 96 -8.25 1.68 14.75
C VAL A 96 -7.44 2.95 14.98
N GLY A 97 -7.95 3.83 15.83
CA GLY A 97 -7.32 5.11 16.19
C GLY A 97 -8.07 6.31 15.64
N ASP A 98 -7.51 7.50 15.86
CA ASP A 98 -8.16 8.77 15.54
C ASP A 98 -7.83 9.26 14.11
N ALA A 99 -6.85 8.62 13.46
CA ALA A 99 -6.44 8.94 12.11
C ALA A 99 -5.84 7.71 11.40
N THR A 100 -5.82 7.74 10.07
CA THR A 100 -5.18 6.72 9.23
C THR A 100 -4.27 7.35 8.17
N GLU A 101 -3.26 6.59 7.76
CA GLU A 101 -2.38 6.95 6.65
C GLU A 101 -2.96 6.41 5.33
N VAL A 102 -3.04 7.29 4.34
CA VAL A 102 -3.44 6.97 2.97
C VAL A 102 -2.26 7.24 2.04
N LEU A 103 -1.83 6.20 1.34
CA LEU A 103 -0.89 6.28 0.25
C LEU A 103 -1.64 6.52 -1.06
N THR A 104 -1.21 7.52 -1.82
CA THR A 104 -1.58 7.68 -3.22
C THR A 104 -0.34 7.50 -4.10
N VAL A 105 -0.48 6.69 -5.14
CA VAL A 105 0.55 6.41 -6.14
C VAL A 105 0.21 7.21 -7.39
N GLY A 106 1.03 8.22 -7.67
CA GLY A 106 1.02 8.90 -8.96
C GLY A 106 1.97 8.21 -9.93
N CYS A 107 1.60 8.13 -11.20
CA CYS A 107 2.47 7.64 -12.27
C CYS A 107 2.56 8.69 -13.39
N PRO A 108 3.60 8.66 -14.24
CA PRO A 108 3.79 9.72 -15.24
C PRO A 108 2.69 9.81 -16.31
N SER A 109 1.90 8.76 -16.51
CA SER A 109 0.67 8.78 -17.29
C SER A 109 -0.55 9.02 -16.39
N ASP A 110 -1.71 9.36 -16.96
CA ASP A 110 -3.01 9.42 -16.26
C ASP A 110 -3.48 8.01 -15.82
N TRP A 111 -2.62 7.31 -15.09
CA TRP A 111 -2.77 5.94 -14.65
C TRP A 111 -3.79 5.89 -13.53
N LEU A 112 -4.99 5.47 -13.89
CA LEU A 112 -6.05 5.12 -12.95
C LEU A 112 -6.13 3.60 -12.91
N ALA A 113 -5.61 3.02 -11.84
CA ALA A 113 -5.50 1.57 -11.69
C ALA A 113 -5.84 1.11 -10.27
N PRO A 114 -6.26 -0.16 -10.10
CA PRO A 114 -6.32 -0.78 -8.78
C PRO A 114 -4.92 -0.73 -8.13
N GLY A 115 -4.86 -0.47 -6.83
CA GLY A 115 -3.60 -0.27 -6.12
C GLY A 115 -2.99 1.14 -6.22
N ALA A 116 -3.62 2.08 -6.95
CA ALA A 116 -3.18 3.47 -6.92
C ALA A 116 -3.41 4.16 -5.56
N VAL A 117 -4.29 3.61 -4.73
CA VAL A 117 -4.56 4.09 -3.37
C VAL A 117 -4.43 2.93 -2.40
N LEU A 118 -3.71 3.13 -1.28
CA LEU A 118 -3.74 2.23 -0.13
C LEU A 118 -4.13 3.00 1.11
N ILE A 119 -5.08 2.46 1.86
CA ILE A 119 -5.55 2.96 3.14
C ILE A 119 -5.03 2.00 4.20
N LYS A 120 -4.22 2.48 5.14
CA LYS A 120 -3.71 1.65 6.24
C LYS A 120 -4.85 1.30 7.19
N ALA A 121 -4.89 0.05 7.68
CA ALA A 121 -5.86 -0.36 8.71
C ALA A 121 -5.16 -0.89 9.96
N GLU A 122 -4.23 -1.82 9.78
CA GLU A 122 -3.36 -2.35 10.83
C GLU A 122 -1.93 -2.48 10.28
N ASN A 123 -0.97 -2.95 11.08
CA ASN A 123 0.44 -3.03 10.66
C ASN A 123 0.68 -3.84 9.37
N ASN A 124 -0.09 -4.91 9.16
CA ASN A 124 0.04 -5.80 8.00
C ASN A 124 -1.26 -5.89 7.17
N THR A 125 -2.17 -4.94 7.35
CA THR A 125 -3.43 -4.89 6.62
C THR A 125 -3.66 -3.48 6.09
N ALA A 126 -4.04 -3.43 4.82
CA ALA A 126 -4.44 -2.21 4.13
C ALA A 126 -5.69 -2.46 3.28
N TYR A 127 -6.23 -1.40 2.69
CA TYR A 127 -7.29 -1.48 1.69
C TYR A 127 -6.89 -0.74 0.43
N THR A 128 -7.18 -1.31 -0.74
CA THR A 128 -7.23 -0.54 -2.00
C THR A 128 -8.68 -0.32 -2.37
N LEU A 129 -8.97 0.82 -3.01
CA LEU A 129 -10.29 1.15 -3.53
C LEU A 129 -10.31 0.94 -5.04
N TRP A 130 -11.29 0.18 -5.53
CA TRP A 130 -11.53 0.02 -6.96
C TRP A 130 -13.03 -0.18 -7.23
N ASP A 131 -13.60 0.61 -8.14
CA ASP A 131 -15.04 0.61 -8.48
C ASP A 131 -16.00 0.58 -7.28
N GLY A 132 -15.65 1.35 -6.23
CA GLY A 132 -16.43 1.45 -4.99
C GLY A 132 -16.27 0.28 -4.02
N VAL A 133 -15.41 -0.71 -4.33
CA VAL A 133 -15.07 -1.83 -3.44
C VAL A 133 -13.77 -1.57 -2.72
N PHE A 134 -13.78 -1.77 -1.40
CA PHE A 134 -12.58 -1.73 -0.56
C PHE A 134 -12.02 -3.15 -0.46
N PHE A 135 -11.02 -3.45 -1.28
CA PHE A 135 -10.33 -4.73 -1.24
C PHE A 135 -9.31 -4.75 -0.11
N LYS A 136 -9.49 -5.68 0.83
CA LYS A 136 -8.53 -5.91 1.92
C LYS A 136 -7.27 -6.54 1.34
N LEU A 137 -6.14 -5.95 1.67
CA LEU A 137 -4.80 -6.39 1.33
C LEU A 137 -4.10 -6.82 2.62
N ASP A 138 -3.65 -8.07 2.67
CA ASP A 138 -2.78 -8.54 3.75
C ASP A 138 -1.35 -8.70 3.22
N LYS A 139 -0.37 -8.29 4.03
CA LYS A 139 1.05 -8.35 3.70
C LYS A 139 1.54 -9.80 3.66
N LEU A 140 2.40 -10.13 2.69
CA LEU A 140 2.98 -11.48 2.51
C LEU A 140 4.28 -11.70 3.29
#